data_AF-A0A7S2ANJ1-F1
#
_entry.id   AF-A0A7S2ANJ1-F1
#
_cell.length_a   1.000
_cell.length_b   1.000
_cell.length_c   1.000
_cell.angle_alpha   90.00
_cell.angle_beta   90.00
_cell.angle_gamma   90.00
#
_symmetry.space_group_name_H-M   'P 1'
#
loop_
_entity.id
_entity.type
_entity.pdbx_description
1 polymer ?
#
loop_
_entity_poly.entity_id
_entity_poly.type
_entity_poly.pdbx_seq_one_letter_code
_entity_poly.pdbx_strand_id
1 'polypeptide(L)'
;WYIQNEIVSGKWGTTDRFGVSEIKRYRVMTKATKTLHDKDMNFGVRVAFDGGECTNKACDYSWWLYGYNVGCNNLGSYPFPMFETYYPGSIWYSLPGPCPEKKWNQHNSTCEGSSPGGRCLGTPTGAGDCTYSYEDAGYVTLAELYKSKKTSGEGFWANPNSYEANAKKVQAIAELFDHKYAKMPTTYDLKDPKCDFKRKDFFTCDICE
;
A
#
# COMPACT_ATOMS: atom_id res chain seq x y z
N TRP A 1 1.21 -6.81 -7.26
CA TRP A 1 0.02 -6.01 -6.91
C TRP A 1 -1.13 -6.93 -6.55
N TYR A 2 -1.92 -6.63 -5.52
CA TYR A 2 -3.13 -7.40 -5.18
C TYR A 2 -4.37 -6.53 -5.34
N ILE A 3 -5.08 -6.76 -6.45
CA ILE A 3 -6.06 -5.81 -6.97
C ILE A 3 -7.49 -6.36 -6.92
N GLN A 4 -7.68 -7.69 -6.95
CA GLN A 4 -9.02 -8.29 -6.99
C GLN A 4 -9.87 -7.85 -5.80
N ASN A 5 -9.42 -8.10 -4.58
CA ASN A 5 -10.22 -7.82 -3.39
C ASN A 5 -10.27 -6.32 -3.06
N GLU A 6 -9.35 -5.51 -3.58
CA GLU A 6 -9.29 -4.08 -3.29
C GLU A 6 -10.20 -3.26 -4.21
N ILE A 7 -10.40 -3.73 -5.45
CA ILE A 7 -11.15 -2.99 -6.47
C ILE A 7 -12.59 -3.48 -6.59
N VAL A 8 -12.83 -4.78 -6.45
CA VAL A 8 -14.16 -5.36 -6.66
C VAL A 8 -14.64 -6.16 -5.46
N SER A 9 -15.96 -6.20 -5.33
CA SER A 9 -16.67 -6.89 -4.26
C SER A 9 -17.22 -8.23 -4.76
N GLY A 10 -17.21 -9.22 -3.85
CA GLY A 10 -17.58 -10.59 -4.17
C GLY A 10 -16.47 -11.35 -4.92
N LYS A 11 -16.58 -12.68 -4.93
CA LYS A 11 -15.57 -13.57 -5.53
C LYS A 11 -15.31 -13.25 -7.01
N TRP A 12 -16.31 -12.79 -7.75
CA TRP A 12 -16.25 -12.61 -9.20
C TRP A 12 -16.21 -11.16 -9.65
N GLY A 13 -16.12 -10.22 -8.71
CA GLY A 13 -16.17 -8.80 -9.01
C GLY A 13 -17.51 -8.34 -9.58
N THR A 14 -18.61 -8.80 -8.97
CA THR A 14 -19.98 -8.48 -9.41
C THR A 14 -20.28 -6.98 -9.32
N THR A 15 -19.62 -6.27 -8.40
CA THR A 15 -19.75 -4.83 -8.22
C THR A 15 -18.44 -4.20 -7.78
N ASP A 16 -18.20 -2.94 -8.16
CA ASP A 16 -17.03 -2.19 -7.71
C ASP A 16 -17.09 -1.99 -6.19
N ARG A 17 -16.00 -2.35 -5.50
CA ARG A 17 -15.94 -2.26 -4.03
C ARG A 17 -15.96 -0.79 -3.63
N PHE A 18 -16.87 -0.41 -2.73
CA PHE A 18 -17.02 0.97 -2.26
C PHE A 18 -17.16 2.04 -3.36
N GLY A 19 -17.64 1.66 -4.56
CA GLY A 19 -17.73 2.58 -5.70
C GLY A 19 -16.38 3.02 -6.26
N VAL A 20 -15.32 2.24 -6.05
CA VAL A 20 -14.01 2.47 -6.68
C VAL A 20 -14.18 2.55 -8.19
N SER A 21 -13.75 3.65 -8.79
CA SER A 21 -13.85 3.90 -10.23
C SER A 21 -12.50 4.15 -10.90
N GLU A 22 -11.44 4.32 -10.10
CA GLU A 22 -10.10 4.64 -10.55
C GLU A 22 -9.02 3.88 -9.76
N ILE A 23 -7.96 3.52 -10.46
CA ILE A 23 -6.72 3.00 -9.89
C ILE A 23 -5.71 4.13 -9.98
N LYS A 24 -5.19 4.57 -8.83
CA LYS A 24 -4.18 5.63 -8.75
C LYS A 24 -2.78 5.03 -8.67
N ARG A 25 -1.83 5.70 -9.29
CA ARG A 25 -0.41 5.42 -9.20
C ARG A 25 0.29 6.59 -8.53
N TYR A 26 1.17 6.28 -7.58
CA TYR A 26 1.97 7.27 -6.87
C TYR A 26 3.43 6.94 -7.07
N ARG A 27 4.27 7.97 -7.19
CA ARG A 27 5.72 7.80 -7.02
C ARG A 27 6.06 8.15 -5.58
N VAL A 28 6.64 7.19 -4.88
CA VAL A 28 6.94 7.31 -3.45
C VAL A 28 8.45 7.33 -3.26
N MET A 29 8.93 8.24 -2.42
CA MET A 29 10.26 8.18 -1.84
C MET A 29 10.12 7.82 -0.37
N THR A 30 11.01 6.98 0.13
CA THR A 30 11.05 6.61 1.54
C THR A 30 12.47 6.75 2.07
N LYS A 31 12.58 6.99 3.38
CA LYS A 31 13.83 6.86 4.11
C LYS A 31 13.53 6.28 5.48
N ALA A 32 14.21 5.19 5.78
CA ALA A 32 14.10 4.52 7.06
C ALA A 32 14.51 5.47 8.19
N THR A 33 13.84 5.35 9.34
CA THR A 33 14.31 6.00 10.55
C THR A 33 15.60 5.37 11.02
N LYS A 34 16.41 6.11 11.78
CA LYS A 34 17.68 5.59 12.28
C LYS A 34 17.49 4.29 13.07
N THR A 35 16.49 4.23 13.94
CA THR A 35 16.21 3.06 14.80
C THR A 35 15.82 1.83 13.99
N LEU A 36 15.13 2.00 12.87
CA LEU A 36 14.78 0.92 11.95
C LEU A 36 15.99 0.49 11.11
N HIS A 37 16.73 1.46 10.57
CA HIS A 37 17.93 1.22 9.77
C HIS A 37 19.05 0.53 10.56
N ASP A 38 19.23 0.88 11.84
CA ASP A 38 20.19 0.21 12.74
C ASP A 38 19.87 -1.29 12.94
N LYS A 39 18.65 -1.73 12.63
CA LYS A 39 18.22 -3.13 12.63
C LYS A 39 18.26 -3.77 11.24
N ASP A 40 18.90 -3.13 10.27
CA ASP A 40 18.97 -3.58 8.89
C ASP A 40 17.57 -3.79 8.29
N MET A 41 16.70 -2.80 8.49
CA MET A 41 15.34 -2.73 7.93
C MET A 41 15.08 -1.33 7.35
N ASN A 42 14.45 -1.28 6.18
CA ASN A 42 13.93 -0.04 5.58
C ASN A 42 12.45 0.16 5.88
N PHE A 43 11.72 -0.93 6.13
CA PHE A 43 10.29 -0.92 6.40
C PHE A 43 9.97 -1.64 7.71
N GLY A 44 9.00 -1.10 8.44
CA GLY A 44 8.45 -1.74 9.64
C GLY A 44 7.28 -2.66 9.30
N VAL A 45 6.52 -3.04 10.32
CA VAL A 45 5.32 -3.87 10.13
C VAL A 45 4.26 -3.12 9.33
N ARG A 46 3.64 -3.78 8.33
CA ARG A 46 2.46 -3.23 7.65
C ARG A 46 1.28 -3.12 8.60
N VAL A 47 0.59 -2.00 8.54
CA VAL A 47 -0.70 -1.79 9.21
C VAL A 47 -1.80 -1.43 8.19
N ALA A 48 -3.05 -1.69 8.55
CA ALA A 48 -4.23 -1.27 7.82
C ALA A 48 -4.74 0.08 8.38
N PHE A 49 -5.25 0.93 7.49
CA PHE A 49 -5.87 2.22 7.82
C PHE A 49 -7.35 2.17 7.43
N ASP A 50 -8.20 1.63 8.30
CA ASP A 50 -9.63 1.47 8.03
C ASP A 50 -10.35 2.79 8.32
N GLY A 51 -10.79 3.47 7.26
CA GLY A 51 -11.35 4.81 7.41
C GLY A 51 -10.32 5.82 7.95
N GLY A 52 -9.05 5.66 7.60
CA GLY A 52 -7.96 6.54 8.03
C GLY A 52 -7.37 6.19 9.40
N GLU A 53 -8.04 5.33 10.18
CA GLU A 53 -7.58 4.90 11.50
C GLU A 53 -6.72 3.65 11.39
N CYS A 54 -5.59 3.64 12.08
CA CYS A 54 -4.76 2.47 12.24
C CYS A 54 -5.41 1.49 13.22
N THR A 55 -5.94 0.39 12.69
CA THR A 55 -6.73 -0.59 13.46
C THR A 55 -5.89 -1.76 13.99
N ASN A 56 -4.58 -1.76 13.76
CA ASN A 56 -3.70 -2.81 14.25
C ASN A 56 -3.22 -2.53 15.68
N LYS A 57 -3.01 -3.58 16.47
CA LYS A 57 -2.42 -3.43 17.81
C LYS A 57 -0.99 -2.88 17.78
N ALA A 58 -0.28 -3.14 16.68
CA ALA A 58 1.11 -2.74 16.51
C ALA A 58 1.30 -1.24 16.18
N CYS A 59 0.23 -0.45 15.95
CA CYS A 59 0.36 0.95 15.53
C CYS A 59 1.16 1.80 16.53
N ASP A 60 0.71 1.80 17.80
CA ASP A 60 1.35 2.58 18.87
C ASP A 60 2.78 2.11 19.12
N TYR A 61 2.98 0.79 19.18
CA TYR A 61 4.32 0.20 19.35
C TYR A 61 5.27 0.59 18.21
N SER A 62 4.80 0.47 16.96
CA SER A 62 5.58 0.78 15.77
C SER A 62 6.08 2.21 15.81
N TRP A 63 5.19 3.17 16.04
CA TRP A 63 5.54 4.58 15.88
C TRP A 63 6.19 5.21 17.11
N TRP A 64 5.91 4.69 18.29
CA TRP A 64 6.62 5.09 19.49
C TRP A 64 8.12 4.72 19.42
N LEU A 65 8.45 3.54 18.90
CA LEU A 65 9.84 3.06 18.86
C LEU A 65 10.58 3.45 17.59
N TYR A 66 9.89 3.42 16.44
CA TYR A 66 10.50 3.58 15.13
C TYR A 66 10.11 4.87 14.41
N GLY A 67 9.36 5.77 15.05
CA GLY A 67 8.71 6.90 14.38
C GLY A 67 7.64 6.43 13.41
N TYR A 68 6.99 7.35 12.70
CA TYR A 68 5.98 7.08 11.67
C TYR A 68 6.56 6.40 10.43
N ASN A 69 7.12 5.21 10.59
CA ASN A 69 7.76 4.41 9.56
C ASN A 69 6.75 3.94 8.51
N VAL A 70 7.22 3.79 7.28
CA VAL A 70 6.48 3.04 6.26
C VAL A 70 6.54 1.55 6.65
N GLY A 71 5.38 0.90 6.65
CA GLY A 71 5.27 -0.54 6.90
C GLY A 71 5.21 -1.31 5.59
N CYS A 72 5.63 -2.58 5.60
CA CYS A 72 5.47 -3.47 4.44
C CYS A 72 5.08 -4.89 4.83
N ASN A 73 4.45 -5.61 3.91
CA ASN A 73 4.33 -7.06 4.00
C ASN A 73 4.26 -7.74 2.63
N ASN A 74 4.95 -8.87 2.52
CA ASN A 74 4.75 -9.80 1.42
C ASN A 74 3.39 -10.49 1.60
N LEU A 75 2.54 -10.49 0.58
CA LEU A 75 1.22 -11.11 0.69
C LEU A 75 1.34 -12.63 0.72
N GLY A 76 0.52 -13.26 1.57
CA GLY A 76 0.70 -14.66 1.96
C GLY A 76 1.66 -14.85 3.14
N SER A 77 2.08 -13.76 3.79
CA SER A 77 2.93 -13.76 4.98
C SER A 77 2.42 -12.75 6.02
N TYR A 78 2.93 -12.86 7.25
CA TYR A 78 2.60 -11.95 8.36
C TYR A 78 2.85 -10.47 7.98
N PRO A 79 2.08 -9.49 8.50
CA PRO A 79 0.95 -9.62 9.44
C PRO A 79 -0.31 -10.21 8.84
N PHE A 80 -0.85 -9.64 7.77
CA PHE A 80 -2.00 -10.19 7.03
C PHE A 80 -2.01 -9.64 5.60
N PRO A 81 -2.52 -10.39 4.59
CA PRO A 81 -3.06 -11.74 4.69
C PRO A 81 -1.97 -12.82 4.77
N MET A 82 -2.18 -13.82 5.63
CA MET A 82 -1.30 -14.99 5.78
C MET A 82 -1.80 -16.22 5.00
N PHE A 83 -2.56 -16.00 3.94
CA PHE A 83 -3.12 -17.04 3.08
C PHE A 83 -2.80 -16.76 1.61
N GLU A 84 -2.94 -17.78 0.77
CA GLU A 84 -2.70 -17.69 -0.68
C GLU A 84 -3.57 -16.61 -1.31
N THR A 85 -2.94 -15.61 -1.94
CA THR A 85 -3.65 -14.49 -2.58
C THR A 85 -3.80 -14.67 -4.08
N TYR A 86 -3.14 -15.65 -4.71
CA TYR A 86 -3.05 -15.81 -6.16
C TYR A 86 -2.42 -14.60 -6.90
N TYR A 87 -1.70 -13.73 -6.18
CA TYR A 87 -0.92 -12.62 -6.72
C TYR A 87 0.54 -12.71 -6.24
N PRO A 88 1.34 -13.61 -6.85
CA PRO A 88 2.65 -13.97 -6.34
C PRO A 88 3.60 -12.78 -6.36
N GLY A 89 4.44 -12.68 -5.32
CA GLY A 89 5.39 -11.57 -5.17
C GLY A 89 4.76 -10.21 -4.88
N SER A 90 3.46 -10.15 -4.59
CA SER A 90 2.81 -8.90 -4.24
C SER A 90 3.20 -8.43 -2.86
N ILE A 91 3.36 -7.11 -2.73
CA ILE A 91 3.72 -6.43 -1.50
C ILE A 91 2.65 -5.36 -1.22
N TRP A 92 2.29 -5.20 0.04
CA TRP A 92 1.56 -4.04 0.52
C TRP A 92 2.47 -3.14 1.35
N TYR A 93 2.20 -1.84 1.26
CA TYR A 93 2.84 -0.83 2.09
C TYR A 93 1.80 -0.03 2.85
N SER A 94 2.16 0.43 4.05
CA SER A 94 1.34 1.29 4.88
C SER A 94 2.07 2.59 5.16
N LEU A 95 1.46 3.71 4.77
CA LEU A 95 2.05 5.04 4.85
C LEU A 95 1.25 5.86 5.87
N PRO A 96 1.75 6.08 7.10
CA PRO A 96 1.02 6.79 8.14
C PRO A 96 0.88 8.28 7.82
N GLY A 97 -0.35 8.71 7.50
CA GLY A 97 -0.71 10.12 7.40
C GLY A 97 -0.88 10.79 8.76
N PRO A 98 -1.27 12.07 8.80
CA PRO A 98 -1.61 12.77 10.03
C PRO A 98 -2.76 12.11 10.79
N CYS A 99 -2.75 12.24 12.10
CA CYS A 99 -3.75 11.69 13.03
C CYS A 99 -4.09 10.19 12.75
N PRO A 100 -3.09 9.32 12.57
CA PRO A 100 -3.32 7.94 12.13
C PRO A 100 -4.04 7.08 13.17
N GLU A 101 -4.18 7.54 14.41
CA GLU A 101 -4.89 6.90 15.51
C GLU A 101 -6.41 7.21 15.54
N LYS A 102 -6.90 8.03 14.60
CA LYS A 102 -8.32 8.38 14.49
C LYS A 102 -8.84 8.14 13.09
N LYS A 103 -10.17 7.98 13.00
CA LYS A 103 -10.86 7.98 11.71
C LYS A 103 -10.73 9.34 11.05
N TRP A 104 -10.72 9.36 9.72
CA TRP A 104 -10.58 10.57 8.92
C TRP A 104 -11.63 11.64 9.28
N ASN A 105 -12.85 11.23 9.67
CA ASN A 105 -13.92 12.15 10.07
C ASN A 105 -13.80 12.69 11.50
N GLN A 106 -12.76 12.28 12.24
CA GLN A 106 -12.42 12.73 13.59
C GLN A 106 -11.11 13.52 13.61
N HIS A 107 -10.45 13.69 12.46
CA HIS A 107 -9.23 14.49 12.33
C HIS A 107 -9.52 15.95 12.67
N ASN A 108 -8.61 16.58 13.38
CA ASN A 108 -8.64 17.99 13.74
C ASN A 108 -7.21 18.49 13.94
N SER A 109 -7.03 19.81 13.95
CA SER A 109 -5.72 20.45 14.05
C SER A 109 -4.92 20.04 15.30
N THR A 110 -5.59 19.74 16.42
CA THR A 110 -4.91 19.26 17.63
C THR A 110 -4.31 17.87 17.41
N CYS A 111 -5.08 16.96 16.81
CA CYS A 111 -4.62 15.60 16.54
C CYS A 111 -3.52 15.60 15.46
N GLU A 112 -3.73 16.30 14.36
CA GLU A 112 -2.74 16.40 13.27
C GLU A 112 -1.45 17.06 13.74
N GLY A 113 -1.51 18.05 14.64
CA GLY A 113 -0.32 18.67 15.22
C GLY A 113 0.42 17.78 16.22
N SER A 114 -0.30 16.94 16.96
CA SER A 114 0.30 16.01 17.94
C SER A 114 0.84 14.74 17.28
N SER A 115 0.17 14.30 16.21
CA SER A 115 0.46 13.08 15.46
C SER A 115 0.56 13.40 13.96
N PRO A 116 1.65 14.05 13.51
CA PRO A 116 1.75 14.55 12.13
C PRO A 116 1.89 13.44 11.07
N GLY A 117 2.13 12.20 11.48
CA GLY A 117 2.44 11.10 10.57
C GLY A 117 3.86 11.19 10.01
N GLY A 118 4.13 10.42 8.96
CA GLY A 118 5.47 10.30 8.36
C GLY A 118 5.67 11.09 7.07
N ARG A 119 4.65 11.84 6.62
CA ARG A 119 4.67 12.52 5.32
C ARG A 119 5.52 13.80 5.37
N CYS A 120 6.54 13.85 4.53
CA CYS A 120 7.36 15.02 4.28
C CYS A 120 6.76 15.91 3.19
N LEU A 121 7.06 17.22 3.26
CA LEU A 121 6.82 18.17 2.15
C LEU A 121 7.86 18.05 1.03
N GLY A 122 9.01 17.42 1.30
CA GLY A 122 10.11 17.24 0.35
C GLY A 122 10.79 15.89 0.52
N THR A 123 12.09 15.82 0.27
CA THR A 123 12.86 14.58 0.39
C THR A 123 12.80 14.01 1.81
N PRO A 124 12.47 12.71 1.98
CA PRO A 124 12.46 12.08 3.29
C PRO A 124 13.80 12.16 4.00
N THR A 125 13.77 12.60 5.25
CA THR A 125 14.98 12.80 6.07
C THR A 125 15.33 11.56 6.88
N GLY A 126 14.33 10.71 7.17
CA GLY A 126 14.42 9.60 8.13
C GLY A 126 14.18 10.05 9.57
N ALA A 127 13.72 11.29 9.79
CA ALA A 127 13.18 11.69 11.07
C ALA A 127 11.86 10.95 11.34
N GLY A 128 11.50 10.80 12.62
CA GLY A 128 10.30 10.04 13.01
C GLY A 128 9.00 10.60 12.43
N ASP A 129 8.96 11.87 12.06
CA ASP A 129 7.84 12.60 11.45
C ASP A 129 8.04 12.90 9.95
N CYS A 130 9.14 12.42 9.37
CA CYS A 130 9.46 12.63 7.96
C CYS A 130 10.21 11.41 7.38
N THR A 131 9.42 10.39 7.03
CA THR A 131 9.86 9.06 6.56
C THR A 131 9.48 8.77 5.11
N TYR A 132 8.49 9.46 4.55
CA TYR A 132 8.10 9.30 3.15
C TYR A 132 7.58 10.58 2.53
N SER A 133 7.64 10.64 1.20
CA SER A 133 6.94 11.64 0.39
C SER A 133 6.35 10.94 -0.82
N TYR A 134 5.29 11.49 -1.39
CA TYR A 134 4.75 10.99 -2.64
C TYR A 134 4.31 12.12 -3.56
N GLU A 135 4.32 11.83 -4.85
CA GLU A 135 3.70 12.63 -5.90
C GLU A 135 2.69 11.79 -6.68
N ASP A 136 1.63 12.43 -7.16
CA ASP A 136 0.66 11.80 -8.05
C ASP A 136 1.33 11.43 -9.37
N ALA A 137 1.31 10.13 -9.72
CA ALA A 137 1.89 9.59 -10.95
C ALA A 137 0.81 9.09 -11.92
N GLY A 138 -0.37 9.72 -11.83
CA GLY A 138 -1.51 9.47 -12.70
C GLY A 138 -2.53 8.46 -12.16
N TYR A 139 -3.58 8.25 -12.96
CA TYR A 139 -4.64 7.30 -12.68
C TYR A 139 -5.21 6.73 -13.98
N VAL A 140 -5.76 5.52 -13.88
CA VAL A 140 -6.58 4.91 -14.93
C VAL A 140 -7.96 4.61 -14.36
N THR A 141 -8.99 4.84 -15.14
CA THR A 141 -10.36 4.50 -14.75
C THR A 141 -10.66 3.04 -15.08
N LEU A 142 -11.58 2.42 -14.32
CA LEU A 142 -12.06 1.08 -14.64
C LEU A 142 -12.74 1.03 -16.01
N ALA A 143 -13.44 2.11 -16.40
CA ALA A 143 -14.03 2.23 -17.73
C ALA A 143 -12.98 2.22 -18.86
N GLU A 144 -11.86 2.94 -18.70
CA GLU A 144 -10.73 2.88 -19.65
C GLU A 144 -10.15 1.46 -19.72
N LEU A 145 -9.98 0.80 -18.57
CA LEU A 145 -9.47 -0.57 -18.48
C LEU A 145 -10.34 -1.56 -19.24
N TYR A 146 -11.64 -1.58 -18.96
CA TYR A 146 -12.60 -2.48 -19.61
C TYR A 146 -12.69 -2.22 -21.12
N LYS A 147 -12.71 -0.94 -21.53
CA LYS A 147 -12.69 -0.55 -22.95
C LYS A 147 -11.42 -1.01 -23.64
N SER A 148 -10.24 -0.83 -23.02
CA SER A 148 -8.95 -1.23 -23.62
C SER A 148 -8.83 -2.74 -23.84
N LYS A 149 -9.45 -3.53 -22.95
CA LYS A 149 -9.44 -4.99 -23.01
C LYS A 149 -10.68 -5.59 -23.68
N LYS A 150 -11.59 -4.75 -24.19
CA LYS A 150 -12.82 -5.13 -24.89
C LYS A 150 -13.64 -6.16 -24.10
N THR A 151 -13.80 -5.93 -22.80
CA THR A 151 -14.48 -6.85 -21.87
C THR A 151 -15.37 -6.07 -20.90
N SER A 152 -16.31 -6.75 -20.24
CA SER A 152 -17.06 -6.19 -19.11
C SER A 152 -16.23 -6.22 -17.82
N GLY A 153 -16.69 -5.57 -16.76
CA GLY A 153 -16.08 -5.71 -15.42
C GLY A 153 -16.04 -7.17 -14.96
N GLU A 154 -17.18 -7.86 -15.02
CA GLU A 154 -17.28 -9.29 -14.68
C GLU A 154 -16.31 -10.15 -15.49
N GLY A 155 -16.20 -9.88 -16.80
CA GLY A 155 -15.28 -10.60 -17.68
C GLY A 155 -13.81 -10.33 -17.35
N PHE A 156 -13.46 -9.08 -17.01
CA PHE A 156 -12.10 -8.72 -16.61
C PHE A 156 -11.70 -9.34 -15.26
N TRP A 157 -12.62 -9.33 -14.29
CA TRP A 157 -12.36 -9.78 -12.91
C TRP A 157 -12.61 -11.28 -12.69
N ALA A 158 -12.96 -12.03 -13.74
CA ALA A 158 -13.14 -13.47 -13.68
C ALA A 158 -11.89 -14.22 -13.16
N ASN A 159 -12.11 -15.44 -12.65
CA ASN A 159 -11.05 -16.35 -12.18
C ASN A 159 -10.10 -15.73 -11.12
N PRO A 160 -10.61 -15.25 -9.97
CA PRO A 160 -9.81 -14.63 -8.92
C PRO A 160 -8.77 -15.57 -8.29
N ASN A 161 -8.98 -16.88 -8.39
CA ASN A 161 -8.13 -17.92 -7.81
C ASN A 161 -7.19 -18.53 -8.87
N SER A 162 -6.82 -17.76 -9.89
CA SER A 162 -5.90 -18.20 -10.93
C SER A 162 -4.69 -17.26 -11.00
N TYR A 163 -3.51 -17.84 -10.77
CA TYR A 163 -2.22 -17.16 -10.92
C TYR A 163 -2.08 -16.48 -12.29
N GLU A 164 -2.45 -17.21 -13.35
CA GLU A 164 -2.33 -16.71 -14.72
C GLU A 164 -3.32 -15.57 -14.99
N ALA A 165 -4.58 -15.72 -14.58
CA ALA A 165 -5.59 -14.68 -14.78
C ALA A 165 -5.21 -13.39 -14.02
N ASN A 166 -4.72 -13.53 -12.79
CA ASN A 166 -4.31 -12.40 -11.97
C ASN A 166 -3.05 -11.71 -12.49
N ALA A 167 -2.07 -12.46 -13.01
CA ALA A 167 -0.92 -11.89 -13.70
C ALA A 167 -1.35 -11.06 -14.93
N LYS A 168 -2.29 -11.58 -15.73
CA LYS A 168 -2.86 -10.85 -16.88
C LYS A 168 -3.58 -9.57 -16.47
N LYS A 169 -4.29 -9.54 -15.33
CA LYS A 169 -4.94 -8.33 -14.81
C LYS A 169 -3.92 -7.25 -14.43
N VAL A 170 -2.86 -7.63 -13.71
CA VAL A 170 -1.76 -6.72 -13.35
C VAL A 170 -1.09 -6.16 -14.60
N GLN A 171 -0.75 -7.04 -15.55
CA GLN A 171 -0.17 -6.65 -16.83
C GLN A 171 -1.08 -5.68 -17.60
N ALA A 172 -2.38 -5.97 -17.68
CA ALA A 172 -3.35 -5.13 -18.36
C ALA A 172 -3.40 -3.69 -17.81
N ILE A 173 -3.32 -3.55 -16.48
CA ILE A 173 -3.31 -2.24 -15.82
C ILE A 173 -1.97 -1.53 -16.04
N ALA A 174 -0.85 -2.25 -15.91
CA ALA A 174 0.49 -1.71 -16.17
C ALA A 174 0.61 -1.17 -17.60
N GLU A 175 0.22 -1.95 -18.60
CA GLU A 175 0.21 -1.54 -20.01
C GLU A 175 -0.66 -0.30 -20.25
N LEU A 176 -1.82 -0.21 -19.57
CA LEU A 176 -2.71 0.94 -19.71
C LEU A 176 -2.08 2.21 -19.12
N PHE A 177 -1.41 2.09 -17.97
CA PHE A 177 -0.65 3.19 -17.39
C PHE A 177 0.50 3.62 -18.32
N ASP A 178 1.28 2.67 -18.81
CA ASP A 178 2.43 2.94 -19.66
C ASP A 178 2.00 3.60 -21.00
N HIS A 179 0.86 3.18 -21.56
CA HIS A 179 0.26 3.82 -22.72
C HIS A 179 -0.25 5.23 -22.40
N LYS A 180 -1.04 5.40 -21.33
CA LYS A 180 -1.67 6.69 -20.96
C LYS A 180 -0.63 7.74 -20.52
N TYR A 181 0.46 7.29 -19.89
CA TYR A 181 1.52 8.14 -19.33
C TYR A 181 2.89 7.84 -19.96
N ALA A 182 2.96 7.75 -21.29
CA ALA A 182 4.17 7.36 -22.03
C ALA A 182 5.42 8.24 -21.82
N LYS A 183 5.29 9.40 -21.16
CA LYS A 183 6.40 10.30 -20.79
C LYS A 183 6.94 10.05 -19.37
N MET A 184 6.29 9.19 -18.59
CA MET A 184 6.74 8.76 -17.27
C MET A 184 7.50 7.44 -17.39
N PRO A 185 8.38 7.11 -16.42
CA PRO A 185 8.92 5.75 -16.33
C PRO A 185 7.80 4.71 -16.37
N THR A 186 8.05 3.62 -17.08
CA THR A 186 7.11 2.50 -17.13
C THR A 186 6.92 1.91 -15.74
N THR A 187 5.84 1.19 -15.57
CA THR A 187 5.55 0.44 -14.35
C THR A 187 6.70 -0.50 -13.95
N TYR A 188 7.50 -0.96 -14.91
CA TYR A 188 8.62 -1.87 -14.69
C TYR A 188 9.99 -1.19 -14.65
N ASP A 189 10.08 0.09 -15.06
CA ASP A 189 11.33 0.89 -14.95
C ASP A 189 11.64 1.21 -13.48
N LEU A 190 10.61 1.44 -12.68
CA LEU A 190 10.73 1.66 -11.24
C LEU A 190 10.50 0.33 -10.52
N LYS A 191 11.60 -0.33 -10.15
CA LYS A 191 11.52 -1.56 -9.36
C LYS A 191 10.81 -1.30 -8.04
N ASP A 192 9.79 -2.10 -7.74
CA ASP A 192 9.17 -2.11 -6.42
C ASP A 192 10.23 -2.37 -5.35
N PRO A 193 10.26 -1.61 -4.24
CA PRO A 193 11.21 -1.85 -3.17
C PRO A 193 10.95 -3.23 -2.55
N LYS A 194 11.98 -3.94 -2.11
CA LYS A 194 11.77 -5.20 -1.39
C LYS A 194 11.17 -4.91 -0.01
N CYS A 195 10.27 -5.78 0.43
CA CYS A 195 9.85 -5.77 1.82
C CYS A 195 10.90 -6.52 2.66
N ASP A 196 11.69 -5.76 3.42
CA ASP A 196 12.79 -6.25 4.26
C ASP A 196 12.42 -6.30 5.75
N PHE A 197 11.13 -6.16 6.07
CA PHE A 197 10.61 -6.27 7.43
C PHE A 197 10.97 -7.63 8.07
N LYS A 198 11.61 -7.57 9.25
CA LYS A 198 12.03 -8.72 10.05
C LYS A 198 11.25 -8.75 11.36
N ARG A 199 10.17 -9.55 11.42
CA ARG A 199 9.24 -9.64 12.57
C ARG A 199 9.97 -9.76 13.93
N LYS A 200 10.90 -10.71 14.06
CA LYS A 200 11.61 -10.98 15.31
C LYS A 200 12.51 -9.84 15.78
N ASP A 201 13.05 -9.06 14.84
CA ASP A 201 13.95 -7.95 15.17
C ASP A 201 13.16 -6.67 15.45
N PHE A 202 11.96 -6.57 14.85
CA PHE A 202 11.05 -5.45 15.01
C PHE A 202 10.30 -5.49 16.34
N PHE A 203 9.75 -6.64 16.72
CA PHE A 203 9.06 -6.83 17.99
C PHE A 203 10.05 -7.34 19.04
N THR A 204 10.48 -6.46 19.93
CA THR A 204 11.40 -6.79 21.02
C THR A 204 10.67 -7.25 22.28
N CYS A 205 9.36 -7.45 22.20
CA CYS A 205 8.52 -7.91 23.29
C CYS A 205 7.47 -8.90 22.76
N ASP A 206 7.22 -9.98 23.51
CA ASP A 206 6.31 -11.06 23.10
C ASP A 206 4.83 -10.64 23.04
N ILE A 207 4.47 -9.51 23.67
CA ILE A 207 3.09 -8.99 23.76
C ILE A 207 2.83 -7.83 22.78
N CYS A 208 3.84 -7.45 22.00
CA CYS A 208 3.78 -6.29 21.11
C CYS A 208 3.28 -6.63 19.70
N GLU A 209 3.04 -7.92 19.41
CA GLU A 209 2.70 -8.49 18.08
C GLU A 209 1.21 -8.44 17.71
#